data_AF-A0A2J6SW38-F1
#
_entry.id   AF-A0A2J6SW38-F1
#
_cell.length_a   1.000
_cell.length_b   1.000
_cell.length_c   1.000
_cell.angle_alpha   90.00
_cell.angle_beta   90.00
_cell.angle_gamma   90.00
#
_symmetry.space_group_name_H-M   'P 1'
#
loop_
_entity.id
_entity.type
_entity.pdbx_description
1 polymer ?
#
loop_
_entity_poly.entity_id
_entity_poly.type
_entity_poly.pdbx_seq_one_letter_code
_entity_poly.pdbx_strand_id
1 'polypeptide(L)'
;MSWGYNSKVVTWRSFGSTASIQGHARGLLADVNNYRRTRQAEGQKLIFVAHDIGGILVQAALGESLMGTDNLYRYVAGIIFLGTPHRGSRKVEHAAIIVRILSGLGIGTRSPMLKQLKPNSDALLHISMQFRKLLRRAPIQICSAFETRRTSSSGLVRS
;
A
#
# COMPACT_ATOMS: atom_id res chain seq x y z
N MET A 1 9.10 -11.08 -8.84
CA MET A 1 7.83 -11.51 -8.22
C MET A 1 6.82 -10.40 -8.39
N SER A 2 5.63 -10.69 -8.89
CA SER A 2 4.49 -9.78 -8.81
C SER A 2 3.57 -10.29 -7.71
N TRP A 3 3.39 -9.52 -6.64
CA TRP A 3 2.44 -9.85 -5.60
C TRP A 3 1.09 -9.22 -5.97
N GLY A 4 0.12 -10.06 -6.30
CA GLY A 4 -1.23 -9.63 -6.63
C GLY A 4 -2.16 -9.99 -5.49
N TYR A 5 -2.88 -9.01 -4.96
CA TYR A 5 -4.16 -9.27 -4.31
C TYR A 5 -5.23 -9.43 -5.41
N ASN A 6 -6.30 -10.20 -5.18
CA ASN A 6 -7.35 -10.40 -6.20
C ASN A 6 -8.07 -9.07 -6.49
N SER A 7 -7.60 -8.30 -7.46
CA SER A 7 -8.08 -6.94 -7.78
C SER A 7 -9.53 -6.88 -8.27
N LYS A 8 -10.12 -8.02 -8.66
CA LYS A 8 -11.56 -8.13 -9.00
C LYS A 8 -12.47 -8.32 -7.77
N VAL A 9 -11.95 -8.86 -6.67
CA VAL A 9 -12.72 -9.17 -5.43
C VAL A 9 -12.33 -8.24 -4.27
N VAL A 10 -11.14 -7.66 -4.32
CA VAL A 10 -10.60 -6.73 -3.34
C VAL A 10 -10.69 -5.32 -3.92
N THR A 11 -11.90 -4.78 -3.92
CA THR A 11 -12.12 -3.33 -3.92
C THR A 11 -11.76 -2.79 -2.53
N TRP A 12 -11.69 -1.45 -2.35
CA TRP A 12 -11.65 -0.83 -1.00
C TRP A 12 -12.72 -1.39 -0.04
N ARG A 13 -13.78 -2.03 -0.57
CA ARG A 13 -14.83 -2.73 0.18
C ARG A 13 -14.28 -3.84 1.07
N SER A 14 -13.28 -4.57 0.59
CA SER A 14 -12.62 -5.65 1.34
C SER A 14 -11.61 -5.12 2.36
N PHE A 15 -11.27 -3.83 2.30
CA PHE A 15 -10.45 -3.11 3.27
C PHE A 15 -11.28 -2.32 4.30
N GLY A 16 -12.53 -2.74 4.53
CA GLY A 16 -13.48 -2.05 5.40
C GLY A 16 -13.10 -1.95 6.89
N SER A 17 -11.96 -2.53 7.28
CA SER A 17 -11.42 -2.43 8.65
C SER A 17 -9.90 -2.52 8.71
N THR A 18 -9.28 -1.96 9.76
CA THR A 18 -7.84 -2.10 10.04
C THR A 18 -7.38 -3.56 10.07
N ALA A 19 -8.22 -4.47 10.58
CA ALA A 19 -7.92 -5.89 10.65
C ALA A 19 -7.76 -6.54 9.27
N SER A 20 -8.55 -6.11 8.28
CA SER A 20 -8.41 -6.58 6.90
C SER A 20 -7.10 -6.10 6.26
N ILE A 21 -6.71 -4.84 6.48
CA ILE A 21 -5.43 -4.29 6.00
C ILE A 21 -4.24 -5.05 6.62
N GLN A 22 -4.27 -5.28 7.94
CA GLN A 22 -3.23 -6.04 8.64
C GLN A 22 -3.18 -7.49 8.18
N GLY A 23 -4.32 -8.14 7.95
CA GLY A 23 -4.38 -9.50 7.41
C GLY A 23 -3.70 -9.60 6.04
N HIS A 24 -4.05 -8.69 5.12
CA HIS A 24 -3.41 -8.63 3.81
C HIS A 24 -1.92 -8.28 3.88
N ALA A 25 -1.52 -7.39 4.78
CA ALA A 25 -0.12 -7.04 5.03
C ALA A 25 0.70 -8.24 5.53
N ARG A 26 0.15 -9.05 6.44
CA ARG A 26 0.78 -10.29 6.90
C ARG A 26 0.89 -11.34 5.81
N GLY A 27 -0.13 -11.46 4.96
CA GLY A 27 -0.08 -12.31 3.76
C GLY A 27 1.06 -11.90 2.82
N LEU A 28 1.14 -10.61 2.47
CA LEU A 28 2.24 -10.07 1.67
C LEU A 28 3.60 -10.37 2.29
N LEU A 29 3.75 -10.15 3.60
CA LEU A 29 4.99 -10.44 4.33
C LEU A 29 5.36 -11.94 4.23
N ALA A 30 4.40 -12.83 4.47
CA ALA A 30 4.60 -14.28 4.41
C ALA A 30 5.02 -14.73 3.01
N ASP A 31 4.35 -14.23 1.97
CA ASP A 31 4.63 -14.58 0.59
C ASP A 31 6.02 -14.11 0.15
N VAL A 32 6.41 -12.88 0.52
CA VAL A 32 7.75 -12.36 0.20
C VAL A 32 8.83 -13.18 0.92
N ASN A 33 8.64 -13.52 2.19
CA ASN A 33 9.59 -14.37 2.90
C ASN A 33 9.70 -15.77 2.29
N ASN A 34 8.56 -16.38 1.93
CA ASN A 34 8.56 -17.68 1.29
C ASN A 34 9.29 -17.66 -0.05
N TYR A 35 9.04 -16.62 -0.87
CA TYR A 35 9.75 -16.42 -2.13
C TYR A 35 11.27 -16.27 -1.92
N ARG A 36 11.69 -15.57 -0.87
CA ARG A 36 13.12 -15.39 -0.57
C ARG A 36 13.79 -16.67 -0.12
N ARG A 37 13.15 -17.47 0.73
CA ARG A 37 13.67 -18.78 1.18
C ARG A 37 13.79 -19.75 0.01
N THR A 38 12.73 -19.89 -0.79
CA THR A 38 12.68 -20.82 -1.93
C THR A 38 13.72 -20.50 -3.02
N ARG A 39 14.08 -19.23 -3.18
CA ARG A 39 15.09 -18.77 -4.15
C ARG A 39 16.50 -18.61 -3.56
N GLN A 40 16.72 -18.97 -2.30
CA GLN A 40 17.98 -18.72 -1.56
C GLN A 40 18.43 -17.25 -1.62
N ALA A 41 17.47 -16.31 -1.69
CA ALA A 41 17.68 -14.87 -1.85
C ALA A 41 17.71 -14.13 -0.50
N GLU A 42 18.20 -14.79 0.55
CA GLU A 42 18.20 -14.25 1.92
C GLU A 42 19.14 -13.04 2.07
N GLY A 43 20.23 -12.99 1.30
CA GLY A 43 21.13 -11.83 1.27
C GLY A 43 20.70 -10.69 0.34
N GLN A 44 19.72 -10.91 -0.55
CA GLN A 44 19.37 -9.96 -1.59
C GLN A 44 18.50 -8.81 -1.07
N LYS A 45 18.78 -7.60 -1.57
CA LYS A 45 17.96 -6.43 -1.29
C LYS A 45 16.67 -6.45 -2.11
N LEU A 46 15.60 -5.87 -1.55
CA LEU A 46 14.27 -5.80 -2.13
C LEU A 46 13.94 -4.36 -2.55
N ILE A 47 13.27 -4.23 -3.69
CA ILE A 47 12.61 -3.00 -4.11
C ILE A 47 11.12 -3.31 -4.27
N PHE A 48 10.28 -2.58 -3.55
CA PHE A 48 8.83 -2.65 -3.74
C PHE A 48 8.39 -1.65 -4.79
N VAL A 49 7.60 -2.09 -5.78
CA VAL A 49 6.87 -1.20 -6.69
C VAL A 49 5.40 -1.36 -6.37
N ALA A 50 4.78 -0.29 -5.90
CA ALA A 50 3.48 -0.37 -5.27
C ALA A 50 2.56 0.71 -5.86
N HIS A 51 1.44 0.29 -6.44
CA HIS A 51 0.46 1.19 -7.02
C HIS A 51 -0.75 1.32 -6.08
N ASP A 52 -1.26 2.55 -5.93
CA ASP A 52 -2.50 2.84 -5.22
C ASP A 52 -2.54 2.20 -3.81
N ILE A 53 -3.42 1.22 -3.53
CA ILE A 53 -3.45 0.54 -2.22
C ILE A 53 -2.23 -0.28 -1.91
N GLY A 54 -1.57 -0.78 -2.95
CA GLY A 54 -0.40 -1.61 -2.78
C GLY A 54 0.62 -0.87 -1.93
N GLY A 55 0.70 0.45 -2.06
CA GLY A 55 1.58 1.26 -1.23
C GLY A 55 1.20 1.25 0.25
N ILE A 56 -0.09 1.32 0.58
CA ILE A 56 -0.59 1.20 1.97
C ILE A 56 -0.27 -0.19 2.53
N LEU A 57 -0.47 -1.25 1.73
CA LEU A 57 -0.17 -2.62 2.14
C LEU A 57 1.32 -2.84 2.38
N VAL A 58 2.19 -2.28 1.53
CA VAL A 58 3.63 -2.32 1.73
C VAL A 58 4.02 -1.58 3.01
N GLN A 59 3.45 -0.40 3.27
CA GLN A 59 3.71 0.33 4.52
C GLN A 59 3.27 -0.48 5.75
N ALA A 60 2.09 -1.09 5.72
CA ALA A 60 1.59 -1.93 6.80
C ALA A 60 2.44 -3.19 7.00
N ALA A 61 2.83 -3.87 5.92
CA ALA A 61 3.65 -5.09 5.98
C ALA A 61 5.03 -4.78 6.56
N LEU A 62 5.64 -3.66 6.18
CA LEU A 62 6.91 -3.23 6.75
C LEU A 62 6.76 -2.78 8.21
N GLY A 63 5.64 -2.17 8.58
CA GLY A 63 5.30 -1.88 9.97
C GLY A 63 5.20 -3.16 10.82
N GLU A 64 4.50 -4.18 10.34
CA GLU A 64 4.43 -5.50 10.99
C GLU A 64 5.82 -6.16 11.06
N SER A 65 6.60 -6.07 9.97
CA SER A 65 8.00 -6.55 9.95
C SER A 65 8.86 -5.86 11.01
N LEU A 66 8.62 -4.59 11.33
CA LEU A 66 9.39 -3.91 12.37
C LEU A 66 9.03 -4.35 13.80
N MET A 67 7.75 -4.64 14.04
CA MET A 67 7.23 -4.92 15.38
C MET A 67 7.21 -6.42 15.72
N GLY A 68 7.14 -7.28 14.71
CA GLY A 68 7.10 -8.72 14.87
C GLY A 68 8.48 -9.35 15.02
N THR A 69 8.53 -10.68 14.87
CA THR A 69 9.77 -11.48 14.83
C THR A 69 10.44 -11.48 13.45
N ASP A 70 9.77 -10.90 12.47
CA ASP A 70 10.25 -10.74 11.12
C ASP A 70 11.28 -9.60 11.02
N ASN A 71 12.20 -9.63 10.04
CA ASN A 71 13.17 -8.55 9.83
C ASN A 71 13.32 -8.18 8.34
N LEU A 72 12.32 -8.48 7.52
CA LEU A 72 12.24 -8.18 6.09
C LEU A 72 12.58 -6.72 5.80
N TYR A 73 12.16 -5.78 6.66
CA TYR A 73 12.47 -4.35 6.51
C TYR A 73 13.97 -4.05 6.35
N ARG A 74 14.87 -4.85 6.94
CA ARG A 74 16.33 -4.67 6.84
C ARG A 74 16.88 -4.95 5.44
N TYR A 75 16.12 -5.70 4.67
CA TYR A 75 16.48 -6.10 3.31
C TYR A 75 15.83 -5.19 2.26
N VAL A 76 14.98 -4.25 2.65
CA VAL A 76 14.39 -3.30 1.70
C VAL A 76 15.40 -2.20 1.39
N ALA A 77 15.78 -2.08 0.12
CA ALA A 77 16.60 -0.98 -0.37
C ALA A 77 15.74 0.23 -0.78
N GLY A 78 14.54 0.00 -1.30
CA GLY A 78 13.68 1.09 -1.72
C GLY A 78 12.23 0.71 -2.01
N ILE A 79 11.40 1.75 -2.14
CA ILE A 79 9.98 1.65 -2.45
C ILE A 79 9.65 2.71 -3.50
N ILE A 80 8.98 2.29 -4.57
CA ILE A 80 8.44 3.14 -5.62
C ILE A 80 6.91 3.14 -5.48
N PHE A 81 6.37 4.28 -5.06
CA PHE A 81 4.92 4.50 -4.99
C PHE A 81 4.41 5.07 -6.31
N LEU A 82 3.39 4.45 -6.89
CA LEU A 82 2.71 4.89 -8.10
C LEU A 82 1.27 5.28 -7.72
N GLY A 83 0.96 6.57 -7.72
CA GLY A 83 -0.38 7.04 -7.36
C GLY A 83 -0.76 6.89 -5.87
N THR A 84 0.10 6.30 -5.02
CA THR A 84 -0.09 6.23 -3.57
C THR A 84 0.32 7.56 -2.92
N PRO A 85 -0.60 8.31 -2.28
CA PRO A 85 -0.22 9.51 -1.57
C PRO A 85 0.43 9.11 -0.22
N HIS A 86 1.69 9.46 -0.04
CA HIS A 86 2.53 9.05 1.10
C HIS A 86 2.75 10.18 2.13
N ARG A 87 2.31 11.40 1.81
CA ARG A 87 2.47 12.61 2.65
C ARG A 87 1.16 12.93 3.34
N GLY A 88 0.94 12.36 4.52
CA GLY A 88 -0.09 12.85 5.43
C GLY A 88 0.17 12.48 6.87
N SER A 89 0.14 13.45 7.79
CA SER A 89 0.16 13.20 9.25
C SER A 89 -1.20 13.50 9.88
N ARG A 90 -2.13 14.07 9.12
CA ARG A 90 -3.45 14.48 9.60
C ARG A 90 -4.52 13.49 9.12
N LYS A 91 -5.51 13.21 9.97
CA LYS A 91 -6.67 12.37 9.62
C LYS A 91 -7.38 12.88 8.36
N VAL A 92 -7.55 14.20 8.24
CA VAL A 92 -8.19 14.85 7.09
C VAL A 92 -7.47 14.55 5.77
N GLU A 93 -6.14 14.50 5.77
CA GLU A 93 -5.34 14.17 4.58
C GLU A 93 -5.55 12.70 4.18
N HIS A 94 -5.57 11.77 5.13
CA HIS A 94 -5.83 10.35 4.85
C HIS A 94 -7.26 10.10 4.35
N ALA A 95 -8.25 10.84 4.85
CA ALA A 95 -9.59 10.82 4.31
C ALA A 95 -9.62 11.27 2.84
N ALA A 96 -8.89 12.34 2.49
CA ALA A 96 -8.76 12.79 1.11
C ALA A 96 -8.05 11.75 0.21
N ILE A 97 -7.05 11.04 0.76
CA ILE A 97 -6.38 9.92 0.08
C ILE A 97 -7.39 8.82 -0.24
N ILE A 98 -8.15 8.36 0.76
CA ILE A 98 -9.18 7.33 0.57
C ILE A 98 -10.18 7.78 -0.50
N VAL A 99 -10.68 9.03 -0.43
CA VAL A 99 -11.63 9.55 -1.43
C VAL A 99 -11.03 9.57 -2.84
N ARG A 100 -9.77 9.97 -3.00
CA ARG A 100 -9.09 9.97 -4.30
C ARG A 100 -9.00 8.57 -4.88
N ILE A 101 -8.66 7.59 -4.04
CA ILE A 101 -8.56 6.20 -4.46
C ILE A 101 -9.93 5.64 -4.84
N LEU A 102 -10.95 5.85 -3.99
CA LEU A 102 -12.33 5.48 -4.30
C LEU A 102 -12.80 6.09 -5.63
N SER A 103 -12.48 7.37 -5.86
CA SER A 103 -12.83 8.06 -7.10
C SER A 103 -12.11 7.47 -8.32
N GLY A 104 -10.82 7.13 -8.19
CA GLY A 104 -10.04 6.46 -9.25
C GLY A 104 -10.56 5.07 -9.59
N LEU A 105 -11.23 4.41 -8.63
CA LEU A 105 -11.91 3.12 -8.81
C LEU A 105 -13.38 3.26 -9.28
N GLY A 106 -13.85 4.47 -9.60
CA GLY A 106 -15.21 4.73 -10.04
C GLY A 106 -16.27 4.66 -8.92
N ILE A 107 -15.86 4.69 -7.66
CA ILE A 107 -16.75 4.61 -6.49
C ILE A 107 -17.19 6.02 -6.11
N GLY A 108 -18.47 6.33 -6.34
CA GLY A 108 -19.03 7.66 -6.10
C GLY A 108 -19.18 8.07 -4.63
N THR A 109 -19.35 9.38 -4.42
CA THR A 109 -19.44 10.06 -3.11
C THR A 109 -20.74 9.80 -2.32
N ARG A 110 -21.66 8.98 -2.83
CA ARG A 110 -22.84 8.49 -2.08
C ARG A 110 -22.68 7.04 -1.63
N SER A 111 -21.52 6.44 -1.89
CA SER A 111 -21.27 5.05 -1.57
C SER A 111 -21.28 4.81 -0.05
N PRO A 112 -21.82 3.67 0.43
CA PRO A 112 -21.69 3.23 1.82
C PRO A 112 -20.22 3.14 2.28
N MET A 113 -19.26 3.13 1.35
CA MET A 113 -17.82 3.15 1.63
C MET A 113 -17.35 4.44 2.27
N LEU A 114 -18.03 5.57 2.08
CA LEU A 114 -17.72 6.80 2.81
C LEU A 114 -18.04 6.68 4.30
N LYS A 115 -18.96 5.80 4.71
CA LYS A 115 -19.22 5.55 6.14
C LYS A 115 -18.01 4.90 6.84
N GLN A 116 -17.15 4.23 6.08
CA GLN A 116 -15.91 3.62 6.58
C GLN A 116 -14.71 4.59 6.55
N LEU A 117 -14.91 5.83 6.09
CA LEU A 117 -13.83 6.80 5.91
C LEU A 117 -13.13 7.18 7.22
N LYS A 118 -13.90 7.40 8.30
CA LYS A 118 -13.32 7.75 9.63
C LYS A 118 -12.50 6.59 10.22
N PRO A 119 -13.04 5.38 10.39
CA PRO A 119 -12.26 4.24 10.88
C PRO A 119 -11.02 3.94 10.03
N ASN A 120 -11.15 4.00 8.70
CA ASN A 120 -10.04 3.75 7.80
C ASN A 120 -9.00 4.88 7.85
N SER A 121 -9.42 6.14 8.02
CA SER A 121 -8.50 7.26 8.21
C SER A 121 -7.62 7.09 9.45
N ASP A 122 -8.16 6.53 10.54
CA ASP A 122 -7.40 6.28 11.76
C ASP A 122 -6.42 5.13 11.59
N ALA A 123 -6.85 4.07 10.89
CA ALA A 123 -6.00 2.95 10.49
C ALA A 123 -4.80 3.42 9.63
N LEU A 124 -5.08 4.22 8.60
CA LEU A 124 -4.04 4.76 7.71
C LEU A 124 -3.09 5.69 8.45
N LEU A 125 -3.60 6.51 9.36
CA LEU A 125 -2.75 7.35 10.21
C LEU A 125 -1.81 6.47 11.06
N HIS A 126 -2.31 5.40 11.64
CA HIS A 126 -1.49 4.46 12.41
C HIS A 126 -0.38 3.82 11.57
N ILE A 127 -0.73 3.28 10.40
CA ILE A 127 0.22 2.69 9.44
C ILE A 127 1.27 3.72 9.02
N SER A 128 0.85 4.94 8.68
CA SER A 128 1.72 6.05 8.30
C SER A 128 2.69 6.45 9.42
N MET A 129 2.24 6.45 10.68
CA MET A 129 3.12 6.69 11.84
C MET A 129 4.13 5.57 12.05
N GLN A 130 3.72 4.30 11.93
CA GLN A 130 4.62 3.15 12.04
C GLN A 130 5.67 3.16 10.93
N PHE A 131 5.24 3.40 9.69
CA PHE A 131 6.14 3.49 8.54
C PHE A 131 7.17 4.61 8.71
N ARG A 132 6.78 5.79 9.22
CA ARG A 132 7.73 6.84 9.57
C ARG A 132 8.75 6.42 10.63
N LYS A 133 8.34 5.65 11.64
CA LYS A 133 9.27 5.10 12.64
C LYS A 133 10.28 4.15 11.99
N LEU A 134 9.82 3.33 11.04
CA LEU A 134 10.64 2.42 10.26
C LEU A 134 11.66 3.16 9.38
N LEU A 135 11.26 4.21 8.67
CA LEU A 135 12.18 5.01 7.84
C LEU A 135 13.29 5.69 8.64
N ARG A 136 13.08 5.93 9.94
CA ARG A 136 14.14 6.42 10.84
C ARG A 136 15.10 5.32 11.30
N ARG A 137 14.69 4.06 11.22
CA ARG A 137 15.50 2.89 11.66
C ARG A 137 16.28 2.24 10.52
N ALA A 138 15.78 2.32 9.28
CA ALA A 138 16.40 1.71 8.12
C ALA A 138 16.48 2.70 6.96
N PRO A 139 17.64 2.81 6.27
CA PRO A 139 17.83 3.71 5.14
C PRO A 139 17.13 3.17 3.89
N ILE A 140 15.80 3.36 3.82
CA ILE A 140 14.97 2.94 2.69
C ILE A 140 14.74 4.13 1.76
N GLN A 141 15.10 3.98 0.49
CA GLN A 141 14.88 5.00 -0.53
C GLN A 141 13.41 5.03 -0.95
N ILE A 142 12.81 6.22 -1.02
CA ILE A 142 11.42 6.40 -1.47
C ILE A 142 11.38 7.22 -2.75
N CYS A 143 10.82 6.63 -3.79
CA CYS A 143 10.42 7.34 -5.00
C CYS A 143 8.89 7.38 -5.07
N SER A 144 8.32 8.50 -5.50
CA SER A 144 6.87 8.62 -5.67
C SER A 144 6.57 9.29 -6.99
N ALA A 145 5.86 8.56 -7.85
CA ALA A 145 5.35 9.09 -9.11
C ALA A 145 3.83 9.27 -9.00
N PHE A 146 3.35 10.43 -9.44
CA PHE A 146 1.93 10.73 -9.53
C PHE A 146 1.58 11.02 -10.98
N GLU A 147 0.50 10.42 -11.46
CA GLU A 147 -0.05 10.75 -12.77
C GLU A 147 -0.59 12.19 -12.74
N THR A 148 0.01 13.06 -13.55
CA THR A 148 -0.29 14.51 -13.62
C THR A 148 -1.14 14.86 -14.84
N ARG A 149 -1.48 13.90 -15.71
CA ARG A 149 -2.31 14.14 -16.90
C ARG A 149 -3.61 13.35 -16.80
N ARG A 150 -4.74 13.98 -17.18
CA ARG A 150 -5.95 13.23 -17.53
C ARG A 150 -5.63 12.45 -18.80
N THR A 151 -5.78 11.13 -18.77
CA THR A 151 -5.85 10.33 -19.98
C THR A 151 -7.09 10.77 -20.75
N SER A 152 -6.90 11.60 -21.78
CA SER A 152 -7.95 11.82 -22.78
C SER A 152 -8.35 10.47 -23.33
N SER A 153 -9.64 10.15 -23.30
CA SER A 153 -10.20 8.96 -23.92
C SER A 153 -9.88 8.97 -25.41
N SER A 154 -8.87 8.21 -25.84
CA SER A 154 -8.53 8.08 -27.26
C SER A 154 -7.85 6.75 -27.55
N GLY A 155 -8.55 5.87 -28.28
CA GLY A 155 -7.94 4.89 -29.19
C GLY A 155 -7.88 3.44 -28.72
N LEU A 156 -8.97 2.70 -28.92
CA LEU A 156 -8.94 1.24 -29.01
C LEU A 156 -8.40 0.92 -30.41
N VAL A 157 -7.08 0.71 -30.54
CA VAL A 157 -6.51 0.15 -31.78
C VAL A 157 -6.90 -1.32 -31.80
N ARG A 158 -7.91 -1.64 -32.61
CA ARG A 158 -8.14 -3.01 -33.08
C ARG A 158 -7.10 -3.31 -34.14
N SER A 159 -6.23 -4.27 -33.87
CA SER A 159 -5.54 -5.08 -34.89
C SER A 159 -6.52 -6.04 -35.54
#